data_AF-A0A519TFR8-F1
#
_entry.id   AF-A0A519TFR8-F1
#
_cell.length_a   1.000
_cell.length_b   1.000
_cell.length_c   1.000
_cell.angle_alpha   90.00
_cell.angle_beta   90.00
_cell.angle_gamma   90.00
#
_symmetry.space_group_name_H-M   'P 1'
#
loop_
_entity.id
_entity.type
_entity.pdbx_description
1 polymer ?
#
loop_
_entity_poly.entity_id
_entity_poly.type
_entity_poly.pdbx_seq_one_letter_code
_entity_poly.pdbx_strand_id
1 'polypeptide(L)'
;EYSDAEFIFEENGTYICGTEVEKMSKSKYNVVNPDVLIDKYGADALRLYEMFLGPLEQFKPWNTNGISGVATFLKKFWRLFHPEDGALALTDEPGSPAELKALHRVIQKVAQDIDKFSFNTSVSTFMIAVNELTALGTHKRAILEPLVLLLSPFAPHLAEELWEALGHAPGSISHAAYPEFREEYLVEANVTYPVAINGKVRDQRQFAATATAAEIETAILESDFLSRFGEGKTAKKVVVVPGRMVNVVV
;
A
#
# COMPACT_ATOMS: atom_id res chain seq x y z
N GLU A 1 15.34 -45.48 17.31
CA GLU A 1 14.84 -44.99 16.01
C GLU A 1 15.97 -44.44 15.13
N TYR A 2 17.05 -43.89 15.68
CA TYR A 2 18.18 -43.36 14.89
C TYR A 2 19.52 -44.05 15.19
N SER A 3 19.52 -45.31 15.62
CA SER A 3 20.73 -46.07 15.96
C SER A 3 21.69 -46.25 14.78
N ASP A 4 21.14 -46.26 13.56
CA ASP A 4 21.86 -46.53 12.31
C ASP A 4 21.87 -45.31 11.37
N ALA A 5 21.59 -44.11 11.91
CA ALA A 5 21.59 -42.89 11.11
C ALA A 5 23.03 -42.45 10.78
N GLU A 6 23.28 -42.13 9.50
CA GLU A 6 24.56 -41.64 9.01
C GLU A 6 24.51 -40.14 8.74
N PHE A 7 25.50 -39.38 9.21
CA PHE A 7 25.59 -37.94 8.97
C PHE A 7 26.20 -37.68 7.59
N ILE A 8 25.50 -36.92 6.75
CA ILE A 8 26.01 -36.47 5.44
C ILE A 8 26.73 -35.14 5.64
N PHE A 9 28.04 -35.13 5.39
CA PHE A 9 28.89 -33.94 5.54
C PHE A 9 29.16 -33.29 4.18
N GLU A 10 29.37 -31.97 4.19
CA GLU A 10 29.93 -31.22 3.07
C GLU A 10 31.38 -31.66 2.78
N GLU A 11 31.92 -31.31 1.60
CA GLU A 11 33.30 -31.65 1.21
C GLU A 11 34.37 -31.19 2.21
N ASN A 12 34.07 -30.16 3.01
CA ASN A 12 34.95 -29.65 4.06
C ASN A 12 34.76 -30.34 5.44
N GLY A 13 33.95 -31.40 5.52
CA GLY A 13 33.68 -32.15 6.75
C GLY A 13 32.66 -31.49 7.69
N THR A 14 31.94 -30.45 7.26
CA THR A 14 30.92 -29.79 8.08
C THR A 14 29.55 -30.44 7.89
N TYR A 15 28.83 -30.68 8.98
CA TYR A 15 27.43 -31.08 8.93
C TYR A 15 26.54 -29.84 8.96
N ILE A 16 25.78 -29.59 7.90
CA ILE A 16 24.80 -28.50 7.86
C ILE A 16 23.44 -29.06 8.30
N CYS A 17 22.98 -28.61 9.47
CA CYS A 17 21.63 -28.93 9.94
C CYS A 17 20.61 -28.22 9.05
N GLY A 18 19.77 -28.99 8.35
CA GLY A 18 18.65 -28.47 7.58
C GLY A 18 17.50 -28.03 8.48
N THR A 19 16.69 -27.08 8.02
CA THR A 19 15.43 -26.71 8.66
C THR A 19 14.27 -27.05 7.73
N GLU A 20 13.29 -27.78 8.23
CA GLU A 20 12.05 -28.06 7.51
C GLU A 20 10.96 -27.11 7.99
N VAL A 21 10.19 -26.55 7.05
CA VAL A 21 9.05 -25.70 7.39
C VAL A 21 7.87 -26.59 7.71
N GLU A 22 7.54 -26.68 9.00
CA GLU A 22 6.43 -27.52 9.45
C GLU A 22 5.64 -26.91 10.61
N LYS A 23 4.54 -27.57 10.99
CA LYS A 23 3.71 -27.16 12.12
C LYS A 23 4.57 -26.98 13.38
N MET A 24 4.47 -25.81 14.00
CA MET A 24 5.16 -25.51 15.25
C MET A 24 4.68 -26.45 16.37
N SER A 25 5.61 -27.09 17.08
CA SER A 25 5.31 -27.93 18.24
C SER A 25 6.50 -28.04 19.18
N LYS A 26 6.24 -28.22 20.49
CA LYS A 26 7.29 -28.37 21.50
C LYS A 26 8.19 -29.59 21.24
N SER A 27 7.63 -30.70 20.74
CA SER A 27 8.38 -31.92 20.44
C SER A 27 9.31 -31.80 19.23
N LYS A 28 9.04 -30.86 18.32
CA LYS A 28 9.88 -30.59 17.13
C LYS A 28 10.91 -29.49 17.37
N TYR A 29 10.96 -28.89 18.57
CA TYR A 29 11.89 -27.81 18.93
C TYR A 29 11.90 -26.63 17.93
N ASN A 30 10.80 -26.41 17.20
CA ASN A 30 10.66 -25.39 16.16
C ASN A 30 9.70 -24.25 16.56
N VAL A 31 9.38 -24.13 17.85
CA VAL A 31 8.53 -23.05 18.39
C VAL A 31 9.29 -21.74 18.38
N VAL A 32 8.67 -20.69 17.82
CA VAL A 32 9.20 -19.33 17.89
C VAL A 32 8.56 -18.61 19.06
N ASN A 33 9.37 -18.06 19.97
CA ASN A 33 8.87 -17.26 21.08
C ASN A 33 8.51 -15.84 20.58
N PRO A 34 7.24 -15.40 20.68
CA PRO A 34 6.84 -14.05 20.28
C PRO A 34 7.54 -12.95 21.08
N ASP A 35 7.89 -13.18 22.35
CA ASP A 35 8.51 -12.18 23.22
C ASP A 35 9.84 -11.67 22.62
N VAL A 36 10.64 -12.56 22.03
CA VAL A 36 11.91 -12.20 21.37
C VAL A 36 11.69 -11.22 20.22
N LEU A 37 10.57 -11.34 19.52
CA LEU A 37 10.23 -10.46 18.39
C LEU A 37 9.60 -9.16 18.88
N ILE A 38 8.79 -9.21 19.94
CA ILE A 38 8.21 -8.03 20.59
C ILE A 38 9.32 -7.16 21.16
N ASP A 39 10.29 -7.74 21.89
CA ASP A 39 11.43 -7.00 22.46
C ASP A 39 12.27 -6.32 21.37
N LYS A 40 12.40 -6.97 20.20
CA LYS A 40 13.25 -6.48 19.10
C LYS A 40 12.55 -5.47 18.19
N TYR A 41 11.27 -5.65 17.90
CA TYR A 41 10.54 -4.89 16.88
C TYR A 41 9.32 -4.13 17.42
N GLY A 42 8.85 -4.45 18.62
CA GLY A 42 7.61 -3.95 19.20
C GLY A 42 6.39 -4.82 18.87
N ALA A 43 5.38 -4.76 19.73
CA ALA A 43 4.14 -5.54 19.58
C ALA A 43 3.38 -5.22 18.28
N ASP A 44 3.32 -3.94 17.90
CA ASP A 44 2.63 -3.51 16.68
C ASP A 44 3.29 -4.04 15.41
N ALA A 45 4.63 -4.10 15.38
CA ALA A 45 5.35 -4.66 14.25
C ALA A 45 5.06 -6.16 14.09
N LEU A 46 5.00 -6.91 15.19
CA LEU A 46 4.64 -8.32 15.17
C LEU A 46 3.20 -8.53 14.68
N ARG A 47 2.23 -7.80 15.26
CA ARG A 47 0.80 -7.89 14.89
C ARG A 47 0.58 -7.61 13.40
N LEU A 48 1.13 -6.50 12.90
CA LEU A 48 1.02 -6.12 11.50
C LEU A 48 1.68 -7.16 10.59
N TYR A 49 2.83 -7.70 10.98
CA TYR A 49 3.53 -8.72 10.22
C TYR A 49 2.71 -10.01 10.11
N GLU A 50 2.09 -10.47 11.20
CA GLU A 50 1.19 -11.63 11.18
C GLU A 50 -0.02 -11.41 10.26
N MET A 51 -0.62 -10.22 10.30
CA MET A 51 -1.71 -9.84 9.41
C MET A 51 -1.26 -9.69 7.95
N PHE A 52 0.00 -9.33 7.70
CA PHE A 52 0.55 -9.08 6.37
C PHE A 52 1.04 -10.34 5.65
N LEU A 53 1.36 -11.41 6.37
CA LEU A 53 1.90 -12.66 5.82
C LEU A 53 1.04 -13.32 4.74
N GLY A 54 -0.25 -12.99 4.68
CA GLY A 54 -1.17 -13.45 3.64
C GLY A 54 -2.61 -13.53 4.16
N PRO A 55 -3.53 -14.10 3.36
CA PRO A 55 -4.94 -14.23 3.74
C PRO A 55 -5.11 -14.96 5.07
N LEU A 56 -6.00 -14.48 5.95
CA LEU A 56 -6.17 -14.99 7.32
C LEU A 56 -6.40 -16.51 7.36
N GLU A 57 -7.23 -17.02 6.45
CA GLU A 57 -7.70 -18.41 6.41
C GLU A 57 -6.63 -19.40 5.91
N GLN A 58 -5.52 -18.92 5.35
CA GLN A 58 -4.48 -19.76 4.79
C GLN A 58 -3.34 -19.97 5.78
N PHE A 59 -2.81 -21.20 5.81
CA PHE A 59 -1.58 -21.49 6.53
C PHE A 59 -0.40 -20.77 5.86
N LYS A 60 0.47 -20.18 6.68
CA LYS A 60 1.67 -19.50 6.20
C LYS A 60 2.91 -20.12 6.80
N PRO A 61 3.97 -20.32 6.00
CA PRO A 61 5.27 -20.63 6.55
C PRO A 61 5.74 -19.44 7.40
N TRP A 62 6.17 -19.70 8.63
CA TRP A 62 6.69 -18.64 9.48
C TRP A 62 8.09 -18.21 9.00
N ASN A 63 8.26 -16.94 8.63
CA ASN A 63 9.54 -16.42 8.11
C ASN A 63 9.79 -14.97 8.54
N THR A 64 10.55 -14.80 9.60
CA THR A 64 10.81 -13.50 10.23
C THR A 64 11.55 -12.48 9.36
N ASN A 65 12.05 -12.84 8.17
CA ASN A 65 12.72 -11.90 7.27
C ASN A 65 11.84 -10.69 6.90
N GLY A 66 10.52 -10.90 6.81
CA GLY A 66 9.55 -9.86 6.44
C GLY A 66 9.22 -8.84 7.54
N ILE A 67 9.47 -9.14 8.82
CA ILE A 67 9.08 -8.26 9.93
C ILE A 67 9.85 -6.93 9.90
N SER A 68 11.06 -6.94 9.36
CA SER A 68 11.90 -5.75 9.19
C SER A 68 11.25 -4.71 8.26
N GLY A 69 10.54 -5.17 7.22
CA GLY A 69 9.81 -4.30 6.30
C GLY A 69 8.61 -3.63 6.99
N VAL A 70 7.90 -4.38 7.84
CA VAL A 70 6.78 -3.85 8.63
C VAL A 70 7.25 -2.84 9.67
N ALA A 71 8.34 -3.14 10.38
CA ALA A 71 8.95 -2.20 11.32
C ALA A 71 9.43 -0.91 10.62
N THR A 72 9.95 -1.02 9.39
CA THR A 72 10.33 0.15 8.58
C THR A 72 9.11 0.96 8.15
N PHE A 73 8.01 0.30 7.78
CA PHE A 73 6.74 0.96 7.52
C PHE A 73 6.23 1.76 8.73
N LEU A 74 6.25 1.18 9.93
CA LEU A 74 5.84 1.89 11.16
C LEU A 74 6.71 3.13 11.41
N LYS A 75 8.02 3.05 11.20
CA LYS A 75 8.92 4.22 11.26
C LYS A 75 8.58 5.29 10.22
N LYS A 76 8.21 4.89 8.99
CA LYS A 76 7.75 5.83 7.97
C LYS A 76 6.43 6.49 8.35
N PHE A 77 5.50 5.72 8.93
CA PHE A 77 4.23 6.23 9.42
C PHE A 77 4.46 7.29 10.51
N TRP A 78 5.32 6.98 11.49
CA TRP A 78 5.74 7.92 12.53
C TRP A 78 6.33 9.23 11.95
N ARG A 79 7.17 9.11 10.91
CA ARG A 79 7.81 10.26 10.26
C ARG A 79 6.88 11.20 9.50
N LEU A 80 5.64 10.80 9.24
CA LEU A 80 4.61 11.74 8.75
C LEU A 80 4.29 12.82 9.80
N PHE A 81 4.44 12.49 11.09
CA PHE A 81 4.22 13.38 12.23
C PHE A 81 5.52 13.98 12.73
N HIS A 82 6.59 13.21 12.73
CA HIS A 82 7.91 13.57 13.24
C HIS A 82 8.97 13.49 12.12
N PRO A 83 9.01 14.46 11.18
CA PRO A 83 9.95 14.44 10.08
C PRO A 83 11.38 14.39 10.60
N GLU A 84 12.20 13.54 9.98
CA GLU A 84 13.60 13.27 10.40
C GLU A 84 13.73 12.83 11.88
N ASP A 85 12.68 12.22 12.43
CA ASP A 85 12.59 11.83 13.85
C ASP A 85 12.70 13.04 14.81
N GLY A 86 12.31 14.23 14.34
CA GLY A 86 12.31 15.49 15.08
C GLY A 86 11.01 15.81 15.83
N ALA A 87 10.77 17.11 16.08
CA ALA A 87 9.55 17.57 16.74
C ALA A 87 8.29 17.29 15.90
N LEU A 88 7.13 17.27 16.55
CA LEU A 88 5.84 17.13 15.89
C LEU A 88 5.65 18.27 14.87
N ALA A 89 5.54 17.91 13.60
CA ALA A 89 5.27 18.82 12.50
C ALA A 89 3.84 18.59 12.02
N LEU A 90 2.88 19.22 12.70
CA LEU A 90 1.47 19.16 12.35
C LEU A 90 0.97 20.55 11.93
N THR A 91 0.21 20.61 10.85
CA THR A 91 -0.46 21.84 10.40
C THR A 91 -1.98 21.65 10.35
N ASP A 92 -2.72 22.73 10.59
CA ASP A 92 -4.19 22.74 10.49
C ASP A 92 -4.68 23.16 9.09
N GLU A 93 -3.81 23.07 8.08
CA GLU A 93 -4.17 23.36 6.69
C GLU A 93 -5.12 22.30 6.11
N PRO A 94 -6.00 22.68 5.17
CA PRO A 94 -6.86 21.71 4.50
C PRO A 94 -6.06 20.76 3.61
N GLY A 95 -6.52 19.52 3.53
CA GLY A 95 -5.99 18.50 2.63
C GLY A 95 -6.10 18.94 1.16
N SER A 96 -5.04 18.74 0.39
CA SER A 96 -5.06 18.89 -1.06
C SER A 96 -5.86 17.74 -1.71
N PRO A 97 -6.31 17.90 -2.96
CA PRO A 97 -7.04 16.83 -3.67
C PRO A 97 -6.28 15.49 -3.72
N ALA A 98 -4.95 15.54 -3.87
CA ALA A 98 -4.13 14.32 -3.91
C ALA A 98 -4.06 13.61 -2.55
N GLU A 99 -3.92 14.38 -1.46
CA GLU A 99 -3.90 13.83 -0.09
C GLU A 99 -5.27 13.26 0.30
N LEU A 100 -6.35 13.98 -0.01
CA LEU A 100 -7.72 13.53 0.25
C LEU A 100 -8.05 12.25 -0.52
N LYS A 101 -7.64 12.17 -1.78
CA LYS A 101 -7.78 10.95 -2.58
C LYS A 101 -7.02 9.77 -1.97
N ALA A 102 -5.77 9.98 -1.53
CA ALA A 102 -4.98 8.95 -0.88
C ALA A 102 -5.67 8.45 0.40
N LEU A 103 -6.14 9.37 1.26
CA LEU A 103 -6.86 9.05 2.49
C LEU A 103 -8.18 8.29 2.20
N HIS A 104 -9.03 8.82 1.32
CA HIS A 104 -10.35 8.23 1.06
C HIS A 104 -10.27 6.85 0.41
N ARG A 105 -9.19 6.57 -0.34
CA ARG A 105 -8.90 5.23 -0.84
C ARG A 105 -8.58 4.26 0.30
N VAL A 106 -7.85 4.72 1.33
CA VAL A 106 -7.58 3.92 2.54
C VAL A 106 -8.87 3.68 3.31
N ILE A 107 -9.67 4.72 3.57
CA ILE A 107 -10.95 4.61 4.30
C ILE A 107 -11.84 3.54 3.65
N GLN A 108 -12.09 3.67 2.33
CA GLN A 108 -12.94 2.72 1.62
C GLN A 108 -12.37 1.30 1.66
N LYS A 109 -11.08 1.14 1.33
CA LYS A 109 -10.48 -0.17 1.18
C LYS A 109 -10.32 -0.90 2.52
N VAL A 110 -9.90 -0.20 3.57
CA VAL A 110 -9.71 -0.81 4.90
C VAL A 110 -11.05 -1.25 5.48
N ALA A 111 -12.12 -0.48 5.32
CA ALA A 111 -13.46 -0.91 5.72
C ALA A 111 -13.87 -2.23 5.04
N GLN A 112 -13.75 -2.29 3.71
CA GLN A 112 -14.09 -3.49 2.94
C GLN A 112 -13.20 -4.69 3.27
N ASP A 113 -11.91 -4.45 3.48
CA ASP A 113 -10.95 -5.51 3.79
C ASP A 113 -11.17 -6.06 5.20
N ILE A 114 -11.56 -5.23 6.18
CA ILE A 114 -11.92 -5.69 7.53
C ILE A 114 -13.15 -6.59 7.47
N ASP A 115 -14.20 -6.18 6.76
CA ASP A 115 -15.43 -7.00 6.60
C ASP A 115 -15.15 -8.36 5.97
N LYS A 116 -14.14 -8.43 5.08
CA LYS A 116 -13.72 -9.64 4.37
C LYS A 116 -12.54 -10.36 5.00
N PHE A 117 -12.08 -9.95 6.18
CA PHE A 117 -10.88 -10.49 6.85
C PHE A 117 -9.61 -10.50 5.97
N SER A 118 -9.51 -9.57 5.02
CA SER A 118 -8.42 -9.42 4.06
C SER A 118 -7.33 -8.48 4.59
N PHE A 119 -6.87 -8.71 5.82
CA PHE A 119 -5.96 -7.81 6.54
C PHE A 119 -4.63 -7.55 5.84
N ASN A 120 -4.11 -8.54 5.10
CA ASN A 120 -2.86 -8.40 4.34
C ASN A 120 -2.95 -7.32 3.26
N THR A 121 -4.13 -7.12 2.67
CA THR A 121 -4.34 -6.05 1.70
C THR A 121 -4.60 -4.71 2.39
N SER A 122 -5.15 -4.68 3.60
CA SER A 122 -5.21 -3.45 4.43
C SER A 122 -3.81 -2.92 4.72
N VAL A 123 -2.88 -3.78 5.16
CA VAL A 123 -1.49 -3.38 5.45
C VAL A 123 -0.79 -2.85 4.21
N SER A 124 -0.94 -3.53 3.06
CA SER A 124 -0.43 -3.03 1.77
C SER A 124 -0.99 -1.65 1.43
N THR A 125 -2.27 -1.41 1.69
CA THR A 125 -2.95 -0.14 1.42
C THR A 125 -2.38 0.99 2.26
N PHE A 126 -2.13 0.75 3.56
CA PHE A 126 -1.44 1.72 4.41
C PHE A 126 -0.01 2.02 3.92
N MET A 127 0.75 0.99 3.53
CA MET A 127 2.12 1.20 3.01
C MET A 127 2.14 2.08 1.76
N ILE A 128 1.20 1.87 0.83
CA ILE A 128 1.05 2.71 -0.37
C ILE A 128 0.69 4.15 0.03
N ALA A 129 -0.31 4.32 0.89
CA ALA A 129 -0.75 5.64 1.32
C ALA A 129 0.36 6.41 2.04
N VAL A 130 1.11 5.79 2.95
CA VAL A 130 2.25 6.43 3.63
C VAL A 130 3.31 6.88 2.63
N ASN A 131 3.66 6.07 1.63
CA ASN A 131 4.63 6.48 0.62
C ASN A 131 4.13 7.65 -0.24
N GLU A 132 2.86 7.64 -0.65
CA GLU A 132 2.25 8.76 -1.41
C GLU A 132 2.22 10.05 -0.57
N LEU A 133 1.74 9.96 0.66
CA LEU A 133 1.67 11.08 1.61
C LEU A 133 3.06 11.64 1.96
N THR A 134 4.07 10.77 2.08
CA THR A 134 5.47 11.18 2.24
C THR A 134 5.96 11.96 1.01
N ALA A 135 5.65 11.47 -0.20
CA ALA A 135 6.05 12.15 -1.44
C ALA A 135 5.36 13.51 -1.63
N LEU A 136 4.15 13.67 -1.07
CA LEU A 136 3.42 14.93 -1.04
C LEU A 136 3.89 15.87 0.08
N GLY A 137 4.79 15.42 0.98
CA GLY A 137 5.24 16.20 2.13
C GLY A 137 4.11 16.52 3.11
N THR A 138 3.15 15.61 3.27
CA THR A 138 1.98 15.87 4.10
C THR A 138 2.34 15.94 5.59
N HIS A 139 1.78 16.93 6.25
CA HIS A 139 1.87 17.16 7.70
C HIS A 139 0.52 17.64 8.26
N LYS A 140 -0.56 17.47 7.48
CA LYS A 140 -1.85 18.11 7.75
C LYS A 140 -2.70 17.25 8.65
N ARG A 141 -3.19 17.82 9.75
CA ARG A 141 -4.11 17.17 10.70
C ARG A 141 -5.30 16.53 10.00
N ALA A 142 -5.92 17.25 9.06
CA ALA A 142 -7.09 16.79 8.31
C ALA A 142 -6.88 15.47 7.56
N ILE A 143 -5.63 15.08 7.30
CA ILE A 143 -5.25 13.85 6.60
C ILE A 143 -4.73 12.80 7.58
N LEU A 144 -3.82 13.22 8.45
CA LEU A 144 -3.09 12.32 9.33
C LEU A 144 -3.94 11.79 10.48
N GLU A 145 -4.82 12.60 11.08
CA GLU A 145 -5.67 12.19 12.20
C GLU A 145 -6.64 11.04 11.81
N PRO A 146 -7.40 11.12 10.69
CA PRO A 146 -8.16 9.97 10.20
C PRO A 146 -7.29 8.74 9.91
N LEU A 147 -6.07 8.94 9.41
CA LEU A 147 -5.16 7.83 9.10
C LEU A 147 -4.71 7.07 10.35
N VAL A 148 -4.47 7.77 11.47
CA VAL A 148 -4.18 7.15 12.79
C VAL A 148 -5.34 6.28 13.24
N LEU A 149 -6.58 6.79 13.14
CA LEU A 149 -7.79 6.03 13.48
C LEU A 149 -7.89 4.73 12.69
N LEU A 150 -7.66 4.79 11.38
CA LEU A 150 -7.71 3.62 10.50
C LEU A 150 -6.64 2.58 10.85
N LEU A 151 -5.44 3.02 11.26
CA LEU A 151 -4.34 2.14 11.65
C LEU A 151 -4.56 1.48 13.03
N SER A 152 -5.34 2.10 13.91
CA SER A 152 -5.49 1.69 15.31
C SER A 152 -5.85 0.22 15.56
N PRO A 153 -6.68 -0.47 14.75
CA PRO A 153 -6.95 -1.90 14.97
C PRO A 153 -5.72 -2.78 14.73
N PHE A 154 -4.79 -2.31 13.89
CA PHE A 154 -3.60 -3.03 13.45
C PHE A 154 -2.39 -2.75 14.35
N ALA A 155 -2.12 -1.47 14.62
CA ALA A 155 -1.00 -0.99 15.44
C ALA A 155 -1.49 -0.05 16.56
N PRO A 156 -2.18 -0.58 17.57
CA PRO A 156 -2.87 0.24 18.59
C PRO A 156 -1.93 1.07 19.46
N HIS A 157 -0.70 0.61 19.74
CA HIS A 157 0.20 1.33 20.65
C HIS A 157 0.76 2.59 19.96
N LEU A 158 1.25 2.44 18.72
CA LEU A 158 1.65 3.57 17.88
C LEU A 158 0.49 4.53 17.64
N ALA A 159 -0.71 4.00 17.41
CA ALA A 159 -1.88 4.81 17.16
C ALA A 159 -2.27 5.66 18.37
N GLU A 160 -2.28 5.09 19.59
CA GLU A 160 -2.53 5.87 20.82
C GLU A 160 -1.48 6.95 21.07
N GLU A 161 -0.19 6.63 20.89
CA GLU A 161 0.89 7.61 21.06
C GLU A 161 0.70 8.82 20.13
N LEU A 162 0.37 8.56 18.86
CA LEU A 162 0.10 9.61 17.88
C LEU A 162 -1.23 10.33 18.14
N TRP A 163 -2.23 9.63 18.68
CA TRP A 163 -3.52 10.20 19.03
C TRP A 163 -3.40 11.21 20.18
N GLU A 164 -2.63 10.87 21.21
CA GLU A 164 -2.27 11.80 22.28
C GLU A 164 -1.43 12.97 21.73
N ALA A 165 -0.46 12.72 20.84
CA ALA A 165 0.32 13.77 20.20
C ALA A 165 -0.54 14.72 19.33
N LEU A 166 -1.64 14.22 18.77
CA LEU A 166 -2.66 15.01 18.08
C LEU A 166 -3.51 15.87 19.04
N GLY A 167 -3.36 15.72 20.35
CA GLY A 167 -4.04 16.51 21.39
C GLY A 167 -5.31 15.86 21.94
N HIS A 168 -5.56 14.59 21.64
CA HIS A 168 -6.68 13.83 22.20
C HIS A 168 -6.35 13.25 23.57
N ALA A 169 -7.38 12.84 24.32
CA ALA A 169 -7.17 12.23 25.64
C ALA A 169 -6.51 10.84 25.52
N PRO A 170 -5.57 10.47 26.40
CA PRO A 170 -4.96 9.13 26.39
C PRO A 170 -6.01 8.02 26.54
N GLY A 171 -5.90 6.96 25.74
CA GLY A 171 -6.83 5.82 25.82
C GLY A 171 -8.17 6.04 25.14
N SER A 172 -8.36 7.16 24.43
CA SER A 172 -9.65 7.53 23.83
C SER A 172 -9.82 7.06 22.39
N ILE A 173 -8.76 6.59 21.71
CA ILE A 173 -8.82 6.28 20.28
C ILE A 173 -9.85 5.18 19.98
N SER A 174 -9.99 4.22 20.89
CA SER A 174 -10.90 3.08 20.76
C SER A 174 -12.40 3.46 20.81
N HIS A 175 -12.70 4.68 21.24
CA HIS A 175 -14.06 5.24 21.30
C HIS A 175 -14.35 6.22 20.17
N ALA A 176 -13.36 6.54 19.34
CA ALA A 176 -13.53 7.45 18.22
C ALA A 176 -14.37 6.81 17.11
N ALA A 177 -15.14 7.64 16.41
CA ALA A 177 -15.92 7.19 15.26
C ALA A 177 -15.01 6.87 14.07
N TYR A 178 -15.39 5.86 13.29
CA TYR A 178 -14.69 5.55 12.04
C TYR A 178 -14.77 6.75 11.07
N PRO A 179 -13.69 7.10 10.35
CA PRO A 179 -13.70 8.22 9.41
C PRO A 179 -14.76 8.07 8.31
N GLU A 180 -15.46 9.16 8.00
CA GLU A 180 -16.50 9.17 6.96
C GLU A 180 -15.88 9.01 5.56
N PHE A 181 -16.35 8.02 4.81
CA PHE A 181 -15.99 7.88 3.40
C PHE A 181 -16.84 8.84 2.54
N ARG A 182 -16.14 9.60 1.70
CA ARG A 182 -16.72 10.45 0.64
C ARG A 182 -16.22 10.03 -0.73
N GLU A 183 -17.14 9.67 -1.61
CA GLU A 183 -16.84 9.14 -2.96
C GLU A 183 -16.29 10.22 -3.89
N GLU A 184 -16.67 11.48 -3.69
CA GLU A 184 -16.22 12.62 -4.51
C GLU A 184 -14.69 12.76 -4.61
N TYR A 185 -13.94 12.34 -3.58
CA TYR A 185 -12.47 12.41 -3.58
C TYR A 185 -11.80 11.29 -4.37
N LEU A 186 -12.54 10.25 -4.75
CA LEU A 186 -12.04 9.16 -5.60
C LEU A 186 -12.33 9.39 -7.08
N VAL A 187 -13.15 10.39 -7.43
CA VAL A 187 -13.45 10.71 -8.82
C VAL A 187 -12.20 11.30 -9.48
N GLU A 188 -11.65 10.58 -10.46
CA GLU A 188 -10.55 11.08 -11.27
C GLU A 188 -11.02 12.27 -12.10
N ALA A 189 -10.36 13.41 -11.98
CA ALA A 189 -10.62 14.54 -12.88
C ALA A 189 -10.12 14.24 -14.31
N ASN A 190 -9.04 13.47 -14.41
CA ASN A 190 -8.40 13.11 -15.67
C ASN A 190 -8.06 11.63 -15.71
N VAL A 191 -8.24 11.00 -16.87
CA VAL A 191 -7.89 9.61 -17.15
C VAL A 191 -6.73 9.59 -18.15
N THR A 192 -5.69 8.83 -17.84
CA THR A 192 -4.56 8.61 -18.76
C THR A 192 -4.90 7.50 -19.74
N TYR A 193 -4.94 7.82 -21.03
CA TYR A 193 -5.15 6.89 -22.13
C TYR A 193 -3.81 6.56 -22.80
N PRO A 194 -3.38 5.29 -22.86
CA PRO A 194 -2.35 4.87 -23.80
C PRO A 194 -2.87 5.05 -25.23
N VAL A 195 -2.07 5.74 -26.05
CA VAL A 195 -2.37 6.03 -27.45
C VAL A 195 -1.49 5.16 -28.34
N ALA A 196 -2.13 4.37 -29.21
CA ALA A 196 -1.49 3.39 -30.07
C ALA A 196 -1.66 3.72 -31.55
N ILE A 197 -0.72 3.25 -32.37
CA ILE A 197 -0.85 3.20 -33.83
C ILE A 197 -0.86 1.75 -34.27
N ASN A 198 -1.89 1.34 -35.01
CA ASN A 198 -2.07 -0.03 -35.49
C ASN A 198 -1.83 -1.08 -34.38
N GLY A 199 -2.35 -0.80 -33.17
CA GLY A 199 -2.26 -1.66 -31.99
C GLY A 199 -0.99 -1.55 -31.16
N LYS A 200 0.04 -0.80 -31.61
CA LYS A 200 1.27 -0.60 -30.83
C LYS A 200 1.24 0.74 -30.09
N VAL A 201 1.31 0.70 -28.76
CA VAL A 201 1.34 1.91 -27.90
C VAL A 201 2.58 2.75 -28.22
N ARG A 202 2.38 4.06 -28.44
CA ARG A 202 3.44 5.02 -28.77
C ARG A 202 3.53 6.17 -27.79
N ASP A 203 2.42 6.52 -27.14
CA ASP A 203 2.33 7.68 -26.25
C ASP A 203 1.28 7.43 -25.15
N GLN A 204 1.23 8.29 -24.14
CA GLN A 204 0.18 8.32 -23.13
C GLN A 204 -0.35 9.75 -22.99
N ARG A 205 -1.68 9.93 -23.00
CA ARG A 205 -2.31 11.26 -22.91
C ARG A 205 -3.39 11.31 -21.87
N GLN A 206 -3.47 12.43 -21.17
CA GLN A 206 -4.51 12.68 -20.18
C GLN A 206 -5.69 13.41 -20.82
N PHE A 207 -6.88 12.92 -20.55
CA PHE A 207 -8.15 13.54 -20.94
C PHE A 207 -9.04 13.67 -19.71
N ALA A 208 -9.92 14.66 -19.69
CA ALA A 208 -10.91 14.77 -18.62
C ALA A 208 -11.72 13.47 -18.51
N ALA A 209 -12.04 13.01 -17.29
CA ALA A 209 -12.82 11.78 -17.12
C ALA A 209 -14.24 11.87 -17.73
N THR A 210 -14.75 13.09 -17.88
CA THR A 210 -16.02 13.39 -18.54
C THR A 210 -15.91 13.52 -20.07
N ALA A 211 -14.70 13.43 -20.64
CA ALA A 211 -14.50 13.60 -22.07
C ALA A 211 -15.17 12.46 -22.86
N THR A 212 -15.97 12.85 -23.84
CA THR A 212 -16.61 11.93 -24.78
C THR A 212 -15.58 11.32 -25.74
N ALA A 213 -15.93 10.17 -26.32
CA ALA A 213 -15.08 9.54 -27.34
C ALA A 213 -14.76 10.48 -28.52
N ALA A 214 -15.72 11.33 -28.91
CA ALA A 214 -15.55 12.30 -29.99
C ALA A 214 -14.58 13.44 -29.62
N GLU A 215 -14.63 13.93 -28.38
CA GLU A 215 -13.68 14.95 -27.89
C GLU A 215 -12.27 14.39 -27.80
N ILE A 216 -12.11 13.15 -27.33
CA ILE A 216 -10.81 12.46 -27.27
C ILE A 216 -10.26 12.23 -28.67
N GLU A 217 -11.10 11.77 -29.61
CA GLU A 217 -10.71 11.60 -31.01
C GLU A 217 -10.23 12.92 -31.63
N THR A 218 -10.99 14.00 -31.44
CA THR A 218 -10.66 15.33 -31.96
C THR A 218 -9.32 15.81 -31.39
N ALA A 219 -9.13 15.70 -30.09
CA ALA A 219 -7.89 16.11 -29.42
C ALA A 219 -6.66 15.29 -29.87
N ILE A 220 -6.83 14.02 -30.25
CA ILE A 220 -5.74 13.21 -30.82
C ILE A 220 -5.41 13.64 -32.25
N LEU A 221 -6.42 13.90 -33.07
CA LEU A 221 -6.24 14.34 -34.46
C LEU A 221 -5.61 15.74 -34.55
N GLU A 222 -5.95 16.64 -33.63
CA GLU A 222 -5.40 18.00 -33.55
C GLU A 222 -4.00 18.06 -32.91
N SER A 223 -3.53 16.94 -32.36
CA SER A 223 -2.24 16.91 -31.67
C SER A 223 -1.04 16.62 -32.57
N ASP A 224 0.15 16.76 -31.98
CA ASP A 224 1.42 16.32 -32.55
C ASP A 224 1.59 14.79 -32.63
N PHE A 225 0.60 13.99 -32.18
CA PHE A 225 0.73 12.54 -32.16
C PHE A 225 0.93 11.93 -33.55
N LEU A 226 0.08 12.32 -34.52
CA LEU A 226 0.16 11.81 -35.89
C LEU A 226 1.39 12.34 -36.63
N SER A 227 1.81 13.58 -36.38
CA SER A 227 3.02 14.13 -37.01
C SER A 227 4.29 13.42 -36.50
N ARG A 228 4.32 13.00 -35.24
CA ARG A 228 5.46 12.30 -34.64
C ARG A 228 5.50 10.81 -34.94
N PHE A 229 4.35 10.13 -34.92
CA PHE A 229 4.30 8.67 -34.98
C PHE A 229 3.61 8.12 -36.23
N GLY A 230 2.91 8.95 -37.00
CA GLY A 230 2.13 8.54 -38.16
C GLY A 230 2.95 8.26 -39.42
N GLU A 231 4.28 8.50 -39.43
CA GLU A 231 5.16 8.23 -40.57
C GLU A 231 4.67 8.86 -41.89
N GLY A 232 4.05 10.05 -41.82
CA GLY A 232 3.47 10.74 -42.98
C GLY A 232 2.13 10.18 -43.48
N LYS A 233 1.57 9.16 -42.81
CA LYS A 233 0.24 8.61 -43.12
C LYS A 233 -0.85 9.36 -42.35
N THR A 234 -2.00 9.50 -42.99
CA THR A 234 -3.20 10.06 -42.37
C THR A 234 -3.97 9.00 -41.58
N ALA A 235 -4.67 9.42 -40.52
CA ALA A 235 -5.56 8.53 -39.79
C ALA A 235 -6.75 8.12 -40.65
N LYS A 236 -6.94 6.81 -40.84
CA LYS A 236 -8.12 6.22 -41.47
C LYS A 236 -9.27 6.06 -40.49
N LYS A 237 -8.94 5.76 -39.22
CA LYS A 237 -9.92 5.56 -38.15
C LYS A 237 -9.27 5.77 -36.80
N VAL A 238 -9.94 6.49 -35.91
CA VAL A 238 -9.58 6.55 -34.50
C VAL A 238 -10.60 5.71 -33.72
N VAL A 239 -10.11 4.83 -32.85
CA VAL A 239 -10.96 4.00 -31.98
C VAL A 239 -10.63 4.35 -30.55
N VAL A 240 -11.57 5.02 -29.89
CA VAL A 240 -11.49 5.33 -28.46
C VAL A 240 -12.23 4.25 -27.70
N VAL A 241 -11.54 3.56 -26.80
CA VAL A 241 -12.14 2.67 -25.80
C VAL A 241 -12.17 3.44 -24.48
N PRO A 242 -13.33 3.98 -24.05
CA PRO A 242 -13.43 4.82 -22.86
C PRO A 242 -12.79 4.16 -21.63
N GLY A 243 -12.01 4.93 -20.89
CA GLY A 243 -11.28 4.50 -19.70
C GLY A 243 -10.13 3.53 -19.94
N ARG A 244 -9.81 3.18 -21.21
CA ARG A 244 -8.89 2.08 -21.51
C ARG A 244 -7.75 2.43 -22.45
N MET A 245 -8.04 2.85 -23.69
CA MET A 245 -7.00 3.19 -24.67
C MET A 245 -7.57 3.94 -25.88
N VAL A 246 -6.69 4.60 -26.64
CA VAL A 246 -6.99 5.13 -27.98
C VAL A 246 -6.12 4.42 -29.00
N ASN A 247 -6.73 3.90 -30.07
CA ASN A 247 -5.99 3.28 -31.17
C ASN A 247 -6.26 4.02 -32.49
N VAL A 248 -5.19 4.50 -33.11
CA VAL A 248 -5.22 5.20 -34.38
C VAL A 248 -4.79 4.23 -35.48
N VAL A 249 -5.65 4.05 -36.47
CA VAL A 249 -5.39 3.21 -37.65
C VAL A 249 -4.88 4.11 -38.77
N VAL A 250 -3.66 3.85 -39.25
CA VAL A 250 -3.01 4.52 -40.38
C VAL A 250 -2.73 3.53 -41.52
#